data_AF-A0A7S2TXT7-F1
#
_entry.id   AF-A0A7S2TXT7-F1
#
_cell.length_a   1.000
_cell.length_b   1.000
_cell.length_c   1.000
_cell.angle_alpha   90.00
_cell.angle_beta   90.00
_cell.angle_gamma   90.00
#
_symmetry.space_group_name_H-M   'P 1'
#
loop_
_entity.id
_entity.type
_entity.pdbx_description
1 polymer ?
#
loop_
_entity_poly.entity_id
_entity_poly.type
_entity_poly.pdbx_seq_one_letter_code
_entity_poly.pdbx_strand_id
1 'polypeptide(L)'
;EGADKFDVLKAVGGDSRVGLKYLRPGYGYGGPCFPRDNIALGAYASSVKIDAKISHATDAYNRYHTQLQAQEMLESKKQHFVMSDVAYKEGCPVDIIEESQKLAIAKTLVDNGRTVTIADRPAVVQKVKEEFGSIFEYA
;
A
#
# COMPACT_ATOMS: atom_id res chain seq x y z
N GLU A 1 7.25 21.78 10.37
CA GLU A 1 7.72 20.68 11.24
C GLU A 1 8.27 19.58 10.34
N GLY A 2 9.42 18.98 10.67
CA GLY A 2 10.30 18.33 9.70
C GLY A 2 11.11 17.17 10.28
N ALA A 3 10.44 16.23 10.94
CA ALA A 3 11.08 14.97 11.31
C ALA A 3 11.20 14.06 10.08
N ASP A 4 12.38 13.52 9.83
CA ASP A 4 12.57 12.51 8.79
C ASP A 4 12.14 11.13 9.29
N LYS A 5 11.22 10.50 8.56
CA LYS A 5 10.66 9.19 8.92
C LYS A 5 11.70 8.07 8.99
N PHE A 6 12.75 8.12 8.18
CA PHE A 6 13.82 7.12 8.21
C PHE A 6 14.71 7.31 9.45
N ASP A 7 15.01 8.55 9.83
CA ASP A 7 15.78 8.82 11.05
C ASP A 7 15.04 8.38 12.31
N VAL A 8 13.73 8.67 12.38
CA VAL A 8 12.87 8.21 13.50
C VAL A 8 12.86 6.69 13.59
N LEU A 9 12.61 5.99 12.48
CA LEU A 9 12.52 4.53 12.48
C LEU A 9 13.87 3.86 12.72
N LYS A 10 14.97 4.49 12.29
CA LYS A 10 16.34 4.04 12.62
C LYS A 10 16.64 4.18 14.11
N ALA A 11 16.22 5.28 14.74
CA ALA A 11 16.39 5.48 16.18
C ALA A 11 15.59 4.43 16.99
N VAL A 12 14.32 4.20 16.63
CA VAL A 12 13.47 3.18 17.26
C VAL A 12 14.05 1.78 17.07
N GLY A 13 14.46 1.43 15.84
CA GLY A 13 15.02 0.12 15.54
C GLY A 13 16.45 -0.10 16.06
N GLY A 14 17.12 0.95 16.57
CA GLY A 14 18.38 0.83 17.28
C GLY A 14 18.26 0.13 18.63
N ASP A 15 17.06 0.09 19.21
CA ASP A 15 16.76 -0.76 20.35
C ASP A 15 16.68 -2.23 19.91
N SER A 16 17.54 -3.07 20.47
CA SER A 16 17.64 -4.49 20.10
C SER A 16 16.39 -5.31 20.41
N ARG A 17 15.49 -4.82 21.28
CA ARG A 17 14.18 -5.44 21.55
C ARG A 17 13.18 -5.25 20.41
N VAL A 18 13.40 -4.22 19.58
CA VAL A 18 12.58 -3.93 18.40
C VAL A 18 13.30 -4.42 17.13
N GLY A 19 14.55 -4.00 16.94
CA GLY A 19 15.35 -4.29 15.76
C GLY A 19 14.92 -3.52 14.50
N LEU A 20 15.70 -3.63 13.41
CA LEU A 20 15.51 -2.84 12.18
C LEU A 20 14.65 -3.53 11.10
N LYS A 21 14.30 -4.81 11.29
CA LYS A 21 13.57 -5.58 10.28
C LYS A 21 12.11 -5.13 10.23
N TYR A 22 11.55 -5.02 9.03
CA TYR A 22 10.16 -4.62 8.79
C TYR A 22 9.76 -3.23 9.34
N LEU A 23 10.74 -2.36 9.65
CA LEU A 23 10.51 -0.97 10.06
C LEU A 23 10.66 0.06 8.92
N ARG A 24 10.61 -0.36 7.66
CA ARG A 24 10.74 0.57 6.54
C ARG A 24 9.42 1.31 6.31
N PRO A 25 9.41 2.65 6.24
CA PRO A 25 8.19 3.40 5.91
C PRO A 25 7.83 3.21 4.43
N GLY A 26 6.55 3.28 4.08
CA GLY A 26 6.08 3.09 2.71
C GLY A 26 4.58 3.32 2.55
N TYR A 27 4.03 2.76 1.48
CA TYR A 27 2.61 2.93 1.10
C TYR A 27 1.62 2.14 1.95
N GLY A 28 2.10 1.23 2.80
CA GLY A 28 1.31 0.22 3.51
C GLY A 28 1.70 -1.18 3.03
N TYR A 29 1.25 -2.21 3.76
CA TYR A 29 1.44 -3.59 3.32
C TYR A 29 0.34 -4.00 2.34
N GLY A 30 0.66 -4.96 1.48
CA GLY A 30 -0.26 -5.57 0.54
C GLY A 30 0.07 -7.05 0.33
N GLY A 31 -0.31 -7.58 -0.83
CA GLY A 31 0.00 -8.93 -1.25
C GLY A 31 -1.00 -9.95 -0.72
N PRO A 32 -0.87 -11.22 -1.14
CA PRO A 32 -1.86 -12.26 -0.87
C PRO A 32 -1.95 -12.68 0.60
N CYS A 33 -0.88 -12.46 1.39
CA CYS A 33 -0.76 -13.06 2.71
C CYS A 33 -1.21 -12.11 3.83
N PHE A 34 -0.58 -10.94 4.00
CA PHE A 34 -0.82 -10.11 5.18
C PHE A 34 -2.25 -9.61 5.34
N PRO A 35 -2.90 -9.02 4.32
CA PRO A 35 -4.31 -8.64 4.40
C PRO A 35 -5.20 -9.85 4.73
N ARG A 36 -5.06 -10.94 3.98
CA ARG A 36 -5.86 -12.17 4.15
C ARG A 36 -5.71 -12.76 5.54
N ASP A 37 -4.48 -13.02 5.97
CA ASP A 37 -4.18 -13.75 7.20
C ASP A 37 -4.53 -12.89 8.42
N ASN A 38 -4.32 -11.57 8.37
CA ASN A 38 -4.71 -10.67 9.45
C ASN A 38 -6.24 -10.57 9.59
N ILE A 39 -6.97 -10.41 8.48
CA ILE A 39 -8.45 -10.40 8.50
C ILE A 39 -8.99 -11.74 9.00
N ALA A 40 -8.44 -12.86 8.53
CA ALA A 40 -8.82 -14.19 8.96
C ALA A 40 -8.57 -14.43 10.46
N LEU A 41 -7.45 -13.94 10.99
CA LEU A 41 -7.15 -14.00 12.42
C LEU A 41 -8.18 -13.21 13.24
N GLY A 42 -8.53 -12.00 12.83
CA GLY A 42 -9.56 -11.19 13.50
C GLY A 42 -10.94 -11.84 13.48
N ALA A 43 -11.32 -12.43 12.34
CA ALA A 43 -12.57 -13.19 12.20
C ALA A 43 -12.59 -14.44 13.11
N TYR A 44 -11.50 -15.20 13.13
CA TYR A 44 -11.38 -16.37 14.00
C TYR A 44 -11.44 -15.99 15.49
N ALA A 45 -10.71 -14.95 15.91
CA ALA A 45 -10.77 -14.45 17.28
C ALA A 45 -12.20 -14.09 17.69
N SER A 46 -12.92 -13.38 16.81
CA SER A 46 -14.33 -13.03 17.03
C SER A 46 -15.23 -14.25 17.19
N SER A 47 -14.97 -15.32 16.42
CA SER A 47 -15.73 -16.58 16.51
C SER A 47 -15.61 -17.27 17.88
N VAL A 48 -14.49 -17.06 18.58
CA VAL A 48 -14.25 -17.54 19.95
C VAL A 48 -14.46 -16.45 21.01
N LYS A 49 -15.16 -15.36 20.66
CA LYS A 49 -15.50 -14.22 21.53
C LYS A 49 -14.29 -13.45 22.07
N ILE A 50 -13.19 -13.45 21.32
CA ILE A 50 -11.99 -12.64 21.59
C ILE A 50 -11.96 -11.46 20.61
N ASP A 51 -11.81 -10.25 21.15
CA ASP A 51 -11.62 -9.05 20.34
C ASP A 51 -10.12 -8.84 20.03
N ALA A 52 -9.74 -9.10 18.77
CA ALA A 52 -8.38 -8.96 18.28
C ALA A 52 -8.02 -7.50 17.95
N LYS A 53 -8.05 -6.64 18.97
CA LYS A 53 -7.88 -5.17 18.83
C LYS A 53 -6.71 -4.76 17.96
N ILE A 54 -5.54 -5.39 18.13
CA ILE A 54 -4.33 -5.06 17.35
C ILE A 54 -4.53 -5.41 15.88
N SER A 55 -5.05 -6.61 15.58
CA SER A 55 -5.32 -7.04 14.21
C SER A 55 -6.28 -6.08 13.50
N HIS A 56 -7.38 -5.71 14.16
CA HIS A 56 -8.36 -4.75 13.63
C HIS A 56 -7.74 -3.35 13.43
N ALA A 57 -6.97 -2.87 14.40
CA ALA A 57 -6.32 -1.56 14.30
C ALA A 57 -5.29 -1.53 13.16
N THR A 58 -4.48 -2.58 13.01
CA THR A 58 -3.49 -2.70 11.94
C THR A 58 -4.15 -2.69 10.56
N ASP A 59 -5.21 -3.47 10.39
CA ASP A 59 -5.97 -3.55 9.13
C ASP A 59 -6.68 -2.22 8.78
N ALA A 60 -7.35 -1.63 9.77
CA ALA A 60 -8.02 -0.35 9.60
C ALA A 60 -7.03 0.78 9.27
N TYR A 61 -5.88 0.82 9.95
CA TYR A 61 -4.88 1.85 9.71
C TYR A 61 -4.18 1.65 8.36
N ASN A 62 -3.94 0.43 7.89
CA ASN A 62 -3.36 0.19 6.57
C ASN A 62 -4.25 0.77 5.46
N ARG A 63 -5.58 0.57 5.55
CA ARG A 63 -6.54 1.20 4.62
C ARG A 63 -6.57 2.72 4.75
N TYR A 64 -6.62 3.22 5.97
CA TYR A 64 -6.66 4.66 6.23
C TYR A 64 -5.40 5.37 5.71
N HIS A 65 -4.22 4.77 5.88
CA HIS A 65 -2.95 5.30 5.39
C HIS A 65 -2.93 5.43 3.85
N THR A 66 -3.52 4.47 3.14
CA THR A 66 -3.70 4.53 1.68
C THR A 66 -4.61 5.70 1.27
N GLN A 67 -5.72 5.90 1.99
CA GLN A 67 -6.63 7.02 1.75
C GLN A 67 -5.96 8.37 2.00
N LEU A 68 -5.20 8.49 3.09
CA LEU A 68 -4.46 9.69 3.43
C LEU A 68 -3.48 10.08 2.32
N GLN A 69 -2.67 9.12 1.84
CA GLN A 69 -1.71 9.36 0.75
C GLN A 69 -2.41 9.76 -0.55
N ALA A 70 -3.55 9.13 -0.88
CA ALA A 70 -4.32 9.53 -2.06
C ALA A 70 -4.87 10.96 -1.92
N GLN A 71 -5.37 11.33 -0.73
CA GLN A 71 -5.85 12.67 -0.45
C GLN A 71 -4.73 13.72 -0.58
N GLU A 72 -3.57 13.48 0.02
CA GLU A 72 -2.40 14.36 -0.10
C GLU A 72 -2.00 14.57 -1.57
N MET A 73 -2.07 13.52 -2.40
CA MET A 73 -1.81 13.64 -3.84
C MET A 73 -2.88 14.46 -4.56
N LEU A 74 -4.15 14.31 -4.19
CA LEU A 74 -5.28 15.05 -4.77
C LEU A 74 -5.26 16.55 -4.43
N GLU A 75 -4.69 16.94 -3.29
CA GLU A 75 -4.50 18.34 -2.90
C GLU A 75 -3.50 19.07 -3.81
N SER A 76 -2.66 18.32 -4.54
CA SER A 76 -1.78 18.92 -5.54
C SER A 76 -2.56 19.43 -6.76
N LYS A 77 -2.00 20.44 -7.45
CA LYS A 77 -2.55 20.93 -8.73
C LYS A 77 -2.27 20.00 -9.91
N LYS A 78 -1.60 18.86 -9.70
CA LYS A 78 -1.21 17.93 -10.77
C LYS A 78 -2.46 17.24 -11.31
N GLN A 79 -2.58 17.21 -12.63
CA GLN A 79 -3.66 16.48 -13.32
C GLN A 79 -3.25 15.06 -13.73
N HIS A 80 -1.95 14.86 -13.96
CA HIS A 80 -1.38 13.61 -14.40
C HIS A 80 -0.35 13.10 -13.40
N PHE A 81 -0.37 11.80 -13.12
CA PHE A 81 0.58 11.10 -12.25
C PHE A 81 1.22 9.94 -13.01
N VAL A 82 2.50 9.70 -12.74
CA VAL A 82 3.20 8.51 -13.23
C VAL A 82 3.55 7.68 -12.01
N MET A 83 3.14 6.41 -11.99
CA MET A 83 3.39 5.49 -10.89
C MET A 83 4.17 4.29 -11.39
N SER A 84 5.25 3.96 -10.68
CA SER A 84 6.13 2.83 -10.96
C SER A 84 6.28 1.95 -9.72
N ASP A 85 6.74 0.72 -9.96
CA ASP A 85 6.94 -0.30 -8.92
C ASP A 85 5.63 -0.55 -8.15
N VAL A 86 4.56 -0.79 -8.91
CA VAL A 86 3.16 -0.87 -8.46
C VAL A 86 2.75 -2.26 -8.00
N ALA A 87 3.67 -3.22 -7.98
CA ALA A 87 3.50 -4.47 -7.28
C ALA A 87 3.23 -4.24 -5.78
N TYR A 88 2.82 -5.29 -5.06
CA TYR A 88 2.32 -5.15 -3.67
C TYR A 88 3.35 -4.63 -2.65
N LYS A 89 4.65 -4.62 -2.99
CA LYS A 89 5.73 -4.08 -2.17
C LYS A 89 6.78 -3.43 -3.05
N GLU A 90 7.56 -2.54 -2.44
CA GLU A 90 8.65 -1.88 -3.15
C GLU A 90 9.76 -2.86 -3.57
N GLY A 91 10.25 -2.73 -4.81
CA GLY A 91 11.29 -3.61 -5.37
C GLY A 91 10.84 -5.07 -5.44
N CYS A 92 9.54 -5.32 -5.69
CA CYS A 92 9.02 -6.67 -5.71
C CYS A 92 9.65 -7.47 -6.87
N PRO A 93 10.29 -8.63 -6.59
CA PRO A 93 10.91 -9.42 -7.65
C PRO A 93 9.89 -10.19 -8.50
N VAL A 94 8.64 -10.27 -8.04
CA VAL A 94 7.55 -11.03 -8.65
C VAL A 94 6.42 -10.11 -9.06
N ASP A 95 5.64 -10.54 -10.05
CA ASP A 95 4.59 -9.73 -10.67
C ASP A 95 3.27 -9.86 -9.90
N ILE A 96 3.31 -9.70 -8.57
CA ILE A 96 2.11 -9.79 -7.73
C ILE A 96 1.60 -8.39 -7.46
N ILE A 97 0.38 -8.11 -7.91
CA ILE A 97 -0.29 -6.81 -7.76
C ILE A 97 -1.45 -6.84 -6.76
N GLU A 98 -1.80 -8.03 -6.27
CA GLU A 98 -2.87 -8.26 -5.30
C GLU A 98 -2.68 -7.38 -4.06
N GLU A 99 -3.76 -6.69 -3.66
CA GLU A 99 -3.78 -5.78 -2.51
C GLU A 99 -2.67 -4.69 -2.56
N SER A 100 -2.25 -4.28 -3.77
CA SER A 100 -1.26 -3.20 -3.94
C SER A 100 -1.84 -1.84 -3.53
N GLN A 101 -1.24 -1.24 -2.50
CA GLN A 101 -1.65 0.08 -2.00
C GLN A 101 -1.36 1.20 -3.01
N LYS A 102 -0.31 1.06 -3.83
CA LYS A 102 -0.03 2.01 -4.92
C LYS A 102 -1.12 1.98 -5.98
N LEU A 103 -1.63 0.80 -6.36
CA LEU A 103 -2.74 0.70 -7.32
C LEU A 103 -4.05 1.18 -6.73
N ALA A 104 -4.29 0.97 -5.43
CA ALA A 104 -5.45 1.53 -4.73
C ALA A 104 -5.42 3.08 -4.73
N ILE A 105 -4.25 3.68 -4.52
CA ILE A 105 -4.05 5.13 -4.67
C ILE A 105 -4.30 5.55 -6.12
N ALA A 106 -3.68 4.87 -7.10
CA ALA A 106 -3.86 5.16 -8.52
C ALA A 106 -5.34 5.17 -8.92
N LYS A 107 -6.10 4.17 -8.47
CA LYS A 107 -7.53 4.09 -8.72
C LYS A 107 -8.27 5.26 -8.09
N THR A 108 -7.96 5.61 -6.85
CA THR A 108 -8.58 6.76 -6.16
C THR A 108 -8.33 8.06 -6.91
N LEU A 109 -7.12 8.25 -7.46
CA LEU A 109 -6.80 9.43 -8.29
C LEU A 109 -7.66 9.49 -9.55
N VAL A 110 -7.80 8.37 -10.26
CA VAL A 110 -8.64 8.27 -11.47
C VAL A 110 -10.11 8.51 -11.16
N ASP A 111 -10.63 7.90 -10.09
CA ASP A 111 -12.02 8.09 -9.63
C ASP A 111 -12.32 9.57 -9.30
N ASN A 112 -11.29 10.38 -9.02
CA ASN A 112 -11.36 11.81 -8.74
C ASN A 112 -10.92 12.70 -9.93
N GLY A 113 -10.97 12.16 -11.16
CA GLY A 113 -10.78 12.93 -12.38
C GLY A 113 -9.31 13.23 -12.73
N ARG A 114 -8.35 12.53 -12.12
CA ARG A 114 -6.94 12.60 -12.52
C ARG A 114 -6.62 11.53 -13.55
N THR A 115 -5.53 11.68 -14.30
CA THR A 115 -4.99 10.61 -15.15
C THR A 115 -3.75 10.00 -14.51
N VAL A 116 -3.56 8.69 -14.67
CA VAL A 116 -2.43 7.95 -14.11
C VAL A 116 -1.80 7.06 -15.18
N THR A 117 -0.50 7.21 -15.40
CA THR A 117 0.32 6.28 -16.18
C THR A 117 0.99 5.27 -15.26
N ILE A 118 0.83 3.99 -15.54
CA ILE A 118 1.56 2.90 -14.90
C ILE A 118 2.80 2.60 -15.74
N ALA A 119 3.98 2.89 -15.17
CA ALA A 119 5.28 2.67 -15.79
C ALA A 119 6.07 1.64 -14.97
N ASP A 120 6.00 0.36 -15.35
CA ASP A 120 6.60 -0.75 -14.62
C ASP A 120 7.18 -1.79 -15.59
N ARG A 121 7.74 -2.88 -15.06
CA ARG A 121 8.19 -4.02 -15.84
C ARG A 121 7.03 -4.56 -16.70
N PRO A 122 7.27 -5.00 -17.95
CA PRO A 122 6.20 -5.41 -18.86
C PRO A 122 5.21 -6.43 -18.29
N ALA A 123 5.70 -7.39 -17.49
CA ALA A 123 4.85 -8.40 -16.86
C ALA A 123 3.91 -7.82 -15.80
N VAL A 124 4.34 -6.80 -15.04
CA VAL A 124 3.50 -6.10 -14.07
C VAL A 124 2.45 -5.25 -14.79
N VAL A 125 2.87 -4.49 -15.81
CA VAL A 125 1.97 -3.68 -16.64
C VAL A 125 0.87 -4.54 -17.26
N GLN A 126 1.23 -5.71 -17.81
CA GLN A 126 0.27 -6.64 -18.40
C GLN A 126 -0.80 -7.09 -17.38
N LYS A 127 -0.39 -7.44 -16.15
CA LYS A 127 -1.34 -7.81 -15.09
C LYS A 127 -2.23 -6.65 -14.66
N VAL A 128 -1.67 -5.44 -14.53
CA VAL A 128 -2.47 -4.25 -14.20
C VAL A 128 -3.50 -3.99 -15.30
N LYS A 129 -3.12 -4.17 -16.56
CA LYS A 129 -4.04 -4.02 -17.70
C LYS A 129 -5.13 -5.09 -17.71
N GLU A 130 -4.81 -6.33 -17.35
CA GLU A 130 -5.79 -7.41 -17.23
C GLU A 130 -6.82 -7.14 -16.11
N GLU A 131 -6.37 -6.61 -14.97
CA GLU A 131 -7.24 -6.35 -13.82
C GLU A 131 -8.02 -5.03 -13.93
N PHE A 132 -7.39 -3.96 -14.41
CA PHE A 132 -7.95 -2.60 -14.40
C PHE A 132 -8.35 -2.08 -15.79
N GLY A 133 -8.08 -2.82 -16.86
CA GLY A 133 -8.52 -2.48 -18.21
C GLY A 133 -7.86 -1.22 -18.77
N SER A 134 -8.66 -0.18 -19.02
CA SER A 134 -8.22 1.08 -19.63
C SER A 134 -8.43 2.29 -18.73
N ILE A 135 -8.59 2.09 -17.42
CA ILE A 135 -8.72 3.22 -16.48
C ILE A 135 -7.37 3.93 -16.27
N PHE A 136 -6.26 3.27 -16.60
CA PHE A 136 -4.92 3.83 -16.57
C PHE A 136 -4.33 3.95 -17.98
N GLU A 137 -3.34 4.82 -18.10
CA GLU A 137 -2.37 4.82 -19.20
C GLU A 137 -1.22 3.86 -18.86
N TYR A 138 -0.52 3.33 -19.87
CA TYR A 138 0.54 2.34 -19.68
C TYR A 138 1.76 2.72 -20.50
N ALA A 139 2.94 2.65 -19.88
CA ALA A 139 4.24 2.96 -20.48
C ALA A 139 5.27 1.86 -20.21
#